data_AF-G7VEG7-F1
#
_entry.id   AF-G7VEG7-F1
#
_cell.length_a   1.000
_cell.length_b   1.000
_cell.length_c   1.000
_cell.angle_alpha   90.00
_cell.angle_beta   90.00
_cell.angle_gamma   90.00
#
_symmetry.space_group_name_H-M   'P 1'
#
loop_
_entity.id
_entity.type
_entity.pdbx_description
1 polymer ?
#
loop_
_entity_poly.entity_id
_entity_poly.type
_entity_poly.pdbx_seq_one_letter_code
_entity_poly.pdbx_strand_id
1 'polypeptide(L)'
;MSLCTFEKFSLCNPQVDKGEVLKAALEIGEALAASPYDLIGLAVAFGADPLEAKKKLALEISGHVKRPVATFLARYGRVHGYEKVERELLRLYQAQRGGCICPVAPLAPLGGGGYIVQRPYGVYICEGGACREVAPEPIALYEHPTGCMFYNPPLVLTDQPVAAVVNALRQLKVAEPEPVARALLPGLCRDLWGVYVP
;
A
#
# COMPACT_ATOMS: atom_id res chain seq x y z
N MET A 1 4.59 -13.86 -8.80
CA MET A 1 3.32 -13.24 -9.22
C MET A 1 3.61 -11.88 -9.81
N SER A 2 2.89 -11.45 -10.85
CA SER A 2 2.99 -10.11 -11.43
C SER A 2 1.95 -9.17 -10.84
N LEU A 3 2.19 -7.87 -10.90
CA LEU A 3 1.19 -6.85 -10.59
C LEU A 3 0.02 -6.94 -11.57
N CYS A 4 -1.18 -6.63 -11.10
CA CYS A 4 -2.34 -6.53 -11.99
C CYS A 4 -2.13 -5.40 -13.01
N THR A 5 -2.28 -5.72 -14.29
CA THR A 5 -2.09 -4.77 -15.39
C THR A 5 -3.43 -4.24 -15.86
N PHE A 6 -3.55 -2.92 -15.92
CA PHE A 6 -4.72 -2.23 -16.45
C PHE A 6 -4.28 -1.23 -17.54
N GLU A 7 -5.06 -1.11 -18.61
CA GLU A 7 -4.81 -0.13 -19.67
C GLU A 7 -5.02 1.31 -19.18
N LYS A 8 -5.99 1.48 -18.28
CA LYS A 8 -6.31 2.71 -17.57
C LYS A 8 -6.00 2.54 -16.10
N PHE A 9 -5.67 3.63 -15.42
CA PHE A 9 -5.50 3.60 -13.98
C PHE A 9 -6.82 3.23 -13.31
N SER A 10 -6.79 2.14 -12.53
CA SER A 10 -7.95 1.61 -11.83
C SER A 10 -7.54 1.10 -10.45
N LEU A 11 -8.44 1.25 -9.49
CA LEU A 11 -8.33 0.62 -8.19
C LEU A 11 -8.73 -0.84 -8.32
N CYS A 12 -7.81 -1.75 -8.04
CA CYS A 12 -8.10 -3.18 -8.10
C CYS A 12 -8.53 -3.72 -6.73
N ASN A 13 -9.42 -4.70 -6.75
CA ASN A 13 -9.85 -5.40 -5.56
C ASN A 13 -9.01 -6.68 -5.39
N PRO A 14 -8.25 -6.85 -4.30
CA PRO A 14 -7.38 -8.00 -4.15
C PRO A 14 -8.22 -9.28 -3.97
N GLN A 15 -7.82 -10.34 -4.66
CA GLN A 15 -8.27 -11.69 -4.35
C GLN A 15 -7.37 -12.24 -3.24
N VAL A 16 -7.95 -12.51 -2.07
CA VAL A 16 -7.20 -12.90 -0.88
C VAL A 16 -7.85 -14.07 -0.17
N ASP A 17 -7.03 -14.87 0.50
CA ASP A 17 -7.55 -15.71 1.57
C ASP A 17 -7.65 -14.86 2.84
N LYS A 18 -8.89 -14.51 3.21
CA LYS A 18 -9.15 -13.64 4.36
C LYS A 18 -8.58 -14.20 5.67
N GLY A 19 -8.61 -15.53 5.83
CA GLY A 19 -8.12 -16.20 7.03
C GLY A 19 -6.60 -16.18 7.11
N GLU A 20 -5.92 -16.45 5.98
CA GLU A 20 -4.45 -16.35 5.91
C GLU A 20 -3.96 -14.91 6.09
N VAL A 21 -4.64 -13.92 5.51
CA VAL A 21 -4.31 -12.50 5.73
C VAL A 21 -4.45 -12.14 7.20
N LEU A 22 -5.55 -12.54 7.85
CA LEU A 22 -5.77 -12.25 9.26
C LEU A 22 -4.71 -12.93 10.13
N LYS A 23 -4.41 -14.20 9.88
CA LYS A 23 -3.36 -14.93 10.58
C LYS A 23 -2.00 -14.24 10.44
N ALA A 24 -1.59 -13.91 9.22
CA ALA A 24 -0.34 -13.21 8.97
C ALA A 24 -0.31 -11.83 9.65
N ALA A 25 -1.42 -11.09 9.65
CA ALA A 25 -1.49 -9.81 10.36
C ALA A 25 -1.29 -9.99 11.87
N LEU A 26 -1.91 -11.00 12.49
CA LEU A 26 -1.72 -11.30 13.91
C LEU A 26 -0.26 -11.65 14.24
N GLU A 27 0.39 -12.48 13.42
CA GLU A 27 1.82 -12.81 13.55
C GLU A 27 2.71 -11.56 13.48
N ILE A 28 2.40 -10.62 12.57
CA ILE A 28 3.09 -9.32 12.48
C ILE A 28 2.86 -8.50 13.75
N GLY A 29 1.64 -8.53 14.28
CA GLY A 29 1.28 -7.90 15.55
C GLY A 29 2.18 -8.36 16.69
N GLU A 30 2.38 -9.67 16.81
CA GLU A 30 3.29 -10.26 17.81
C GLU A 30 4.75 -9.88 17.54
N ALA A 31 5.22 -10.03 16.30
CA ALA A 31 6.62 -9.81 15.91
C ALA A 31 7.08 -8.34 16.07
N LEU A 32 6.16 -7.39 15.97
CA LEU A 32 6.41 -5.95 16.11
C LEU A 32 5.82 -5.37 17.41
N ALA A 33 5.25 -6.20 18.29
CA ALA A 33 4.50 -5.76 19.47
C ALA A 33 3.50 -4.64 19.12
N ALA A 34 2.80 -4.77 17.99
CA ALA A 34 1.92 -3.75 17.47
C ALA A 34 0.61 -3.67 18.25
N SER A 35 0.14 -2.45 18.46
CA SER A 35 -1.17 -2.20 19.07
C SER A 35 -2.28 -2.82 18.21
N PRO A 36 -3.26 -3.52 18.81
CA PRO A 36 -4.43 -4.01 18.09
C PRO A 36 -5.15 -2.91 17.29
N TYR A 37 -5.17 -1.67 17.80
CA TYR A 37 -5.77 -0.51 17.12
C TYR A 37 -5.06 -0.10 15.83
N ASP A 38 -3.75 -0.29 15.75
CA ASP A 38 -3.01 -0.03 14.51
C ASP A 38 -3.12 -1.23 13.55
N LEU A 39 -3.27 -2.43 14.11
CA LEU A 39 -3.26 -3.67 13.34
C LEU A 39 -4.56 -3.94 12.60
N ILE A 40 -5.72 -3.54 13.16
CA ILE A 40 -7.02 -3.74 12.51
C ILE A 40 -7.09 -3.07 11.14
N GLY A 41 -6.62 -1.82 11.05
CA GLY A 41 -6.58 -1.09 9.78
C GLY A 41 -5.69 -1.77 8.76
N LEU A 42 -4.52 -2.25 9.20
CA LEU A 42 -3.58 -2.99 8.36
C LEU A 42 -4.21 -4.29 7.84
N ALA A 43 -4.77 -5.12 8.73
CA ALA A 43 -5.36 -6.41 8.37
C ALA A 43 -6.48 -6.25 7.34
N VAL A 44 -7.40 -5.31 7.58
CA VAL A 44 -8.52 -5.05 6.67
C VAL A 44 -8.03 -4.44 5.35
N ALA A 45 -7.01 -3.59 5.37
CA ALA A 45 -6.41 -3.04 4.15
C ALA A 45 -5.75 -4.12 3.27
N PHE A 46 -5.28 -5.22 3.86
CA PHE A 46 -4.81 -6.38 3.11
C PHE A 46 -5.91 -7.39 2.79
N GLY A 47 -7.15 -7.15 3.25
CA GLY A 47 -8.34 -7.90 2.86
C GLY A 47 -8.84 -8.93 3.88
N ALA A 48 -8.40 -8.86 5.14
CA ALA A 48 -9.03 -9.60 6.23
C ALA A 48 -10.51 -9.19 6.39
N ASP A 49 -11.33 -10.11 6.89
CA ASP A 49 -12.72 -9.79 7.22
C ASP A 49 -12.78 -8.79 8.41
N PRO A 50 -13.45 -7.63 8.28
CA PRO A 50 -13.45 -6.63 9.34
C PRO A 50 -14.06 -7.12 10.66
N LEU A 51 -15.13 -7.92 10.60
CA LEU A 51 -15.82 -8.42 11.80
C LEU A 51 -14.97 -9.48 12.49
N GLU A 52 -14.37 -10.38 11.72
CA GLU A 52 -13.49 -11.41 12.27
C GLU A 52 -12.22 -10.80 12.87
N ALA A 53 -11.61 -9.83 12.19
CA ALA A 53 -10.43 -9.12 12.67
C ALA A 53 -10.74 -8.36 13.97
N LYS A 54 -11.86 -7.63 14.03
CA LYS A 54 -12.31 -6.93 15.24
C LYS A 54 -12.49 -7.90 16.42
N LYS A 55 -13.12 -9.06 16.18
CA LYS A 55 -13.30 -10.11 17.18
C LYS A 55 -11.96 -10.67 17.67
N LYS A 56 -11.03 -11.00 16.77
CA LYS A 56 -9.72 -11.56 17.12
C LYS A 56 -8.84 -10.58 17.88
N LEU A 57 -8.94 -9.30 17.56
CA LEU A 57 -8.19 -8.22 18.20
C LEU A 57 -8.85 -7.69 19.47
N ALA A 58 -10.03 -8.21 19.85
CA ALA A 58 -10.83 -7.77 21.00
C ALA A 58 -11.07 -6.25 21.03
N LEU A 59 -11.49 -5.69 19.88
CA LEU A 59 -11.72 -4.26 19.72
C LEU A 59 -13.22 -3.91 19.66
N GLU A 60 -13.59 -2.76 20.20
CA GLU A 60 -14.96 -2.22 20.11
C GLU A 60 -15.10 -1.05 19.13
N ILE A 61 -13.99 -0.54 18.59
CA ILE A 61 -13.99 0.63 17.70
C ILE A 61 -14.75 0.38 16.39
N SER A 62 -15.34 1.45 15.87
CA SER A 62 -15.98 1.49 14.56
C SER A 62 -15.63 2.80 13.85
N GLY A 63 -15.74 2.80 12.52
CA GLY A 63 -15.49 3.97 11.69
C GLY A 63 -14.45 3.73 10.59
N HIS A 64 -14.13 4.80 9.88
CA HIS A 64 -13.15 4.78 8.80
C HIS A 64 -11.74 4.99 9.33
N VAL A 65 -10.85 4.03 9.07
CA VAL A 65 -9.40 4.15 9.34
C VAL A 65 -8.72 4.59 8.05
N LYS A 66 -8.27 5.85 8.01
CA LYS A 66 -7.58 6.44 6.86
C LYS A 66 -6.09 6.11 6.87
N ARG A 67 -5.51 5.85 5.69
CA ARG A 67 -4.09 5.56 5.50
C ARG A 67 -3.51 4.51 6.48
N PRO A 68 -4.22 3.40 6.73
CA PRO A 68 -3.83 2.45 7.77
C PRO A 68 -2.42 1.91 7.58
N VAL A 69 -2.02 1.61 6.34
CA VAL A 69 -0.75 0.94 6.11
C VAL A 69 0.41 1.94 6.07
N ALA A 70 0.20 3.14 5.49
CA ALA A 70 1.21 4.20 5.55
C ALA A 70 1.48 4.64 7.00
N THR A 71 0.41 4.74 7.81
CA THR A 71 0.53 5.05 9.24
C THR A 71 1.27 3.94 9.99
N PHE A 72 0.97 2.68 9.70
CA PHE A 72 1.65 1.52 10.29
C PHE A 72 3.15 1.54 9.96
N LEU A 73 3.53 1.68 8.68
CA LEU A 73 4.93 1.75 8.28
C LEU A 73 5.65 2.93 8.93
N ALA A 74 5.03 4.12 8.94
CA ALA A 74 5.64 5.30 9.53
C ALA A 74 5.87 5.17 11.05
N ARG A 75 4.93 4.56 11.78
CA ARG A 75 5.02 4.36 13.23
C ARG A 75 6.03 3.28 13.58
N TYR A 76 5.85 2.07 13.06
CA TYR A 76 6.67 0.92 13.44
C TYR A 76 8.04 0.93 12.75
N GLY A 77 8.17 1.56 11.58
CA GLY A 77 9.44 1.74 10.90
C GLY A 77 10.42 2.61 11.70
N ARG A 78 9.93 3.61 12.45
CA ARG A 78 10.76 4.41 13.37
C ARG A 78 11.26 3.63 14.58
N VAL A 79 10.49 2.64 15.04
CA VAL A 79 10.80 1.87 16.25
C VAL A 79 11.66 0.66 15.94
N HIS A 80 11.37 -0.05 14.84
CA HIS A 80 11.97 -1.35 14.52
C HIS A 80 12.86 -1.33 13.27
N GLY A 81 12.95 -0.20 12.57
CA GLY A 81 13.60 -0.05 11.27
C GLY A 81 12.63 -0.31 10.11
N TYR A 82 12.66 0.56 9.11
CA TYR A 82 11.77 0.51 7.94
C TYR A 82 11.86 -0.83 7.20
N GLU A 83 13.07 -1.31 6.92
CA GLU A 83 13.31 -2.56 6.20
C GLU A 83 12.71 -3.78 6.90
N LYS A 84 12.72 -3.80 8.24
CA LYS A 84 12.10 -4.89 9.00
C LYS A 84 10.59 -4.88 8.79
N VAL A 85 9.94 -3.72 8.92
CA VAL A 85 8.50 -3.58 8.76
C VAL A 85 8.07 -3.84 7.31
N GLU A 86 8.85 -3.37 6.34
CA GLU A 86 8.63 -3.60 4.91
C GLU A 86 8.63 -5.10 4.57
N ARG A 87 9.54 -5.89 5.16
CA ARG A 87 9.54 -7.35 5.01
C ARG A 87 8.27 -8.00 5.56
N GLU A 88 7.78 -7.55 6.72
CA GLU A 88 6.53 -8.05 7.28
C GLU A 88 5.32 -7.67 6.40
N LEU A 89 5.28 -6.44 5.87
CA LEU A 89 4.24 -6.02 4.92
C LEU A 89 4.27 -6.83 3.62
N LEU A 90 5.46 -7.19 3.12
CA LEU A 90 5.62 -8.08 1.97
C LEU A 90 5.08 -9.49 2.23
N ARG A 91 5.08 -9.98 3.47
CA ARG A 91 4.48 -11.29 3.81
C ARG A 91 2.96 -11.27 3.67
N LEU A 92 2.30 -10.14 3.97
CA LEU A 92 0.85 -10.00 3.73
C LEU A 92 0.50 -10.09 2.24
N TYR A 93 1.39 -9.67 1.35
CA TYR A 93 1.19 -9.86 -0.09
C TYR A 93 1.21 -11.32 -0.52
N GLN A 94 1.93 -12.18 0.19
CA GLN A 94 1.96 -13.62 -0.11
C GLN A 94 0.61 -14.30 0.22
N ALA A 95 -0.19 -13.69 1.10
CA ALA A 95 -1.55 -14.14 1.42
C ALA A 95 -2.61 -13.70 0.37
N GLN A 96 -2.24 -12.86 -0.61
CA GLN A 96 -3.11 -12.56 -1.75
C GLN A 96 -3.17 -13.78 -2.69
N ARG A 97 -4.29 -14.50 -2.67
CA ARG A 97 -4.57 -15.62 -3.56
C ARG A 97 -5.24 -15.12 -4.84
N GLY A 98 -4.43 -14.69 -5.81
CA GLY A 98 -4.92 -14.24 -7.11
C GLY A 98 -3.91 -14.46 -8.24
N GLY A 99 -4.38 -14.39 -9.50
CA GLY A 99 -3.49 -14.46 -10.67
C GLY A 99 -2.54 -13.26 -10.80
N CYS A 100 -2.82 -12.17 -10.09
CA CYS A 100 -2.00 -10.97 -10.03
C CYS A 100 -2.11 -10.28 -8.66
N ILE A 101 -1.13 -9.43 -8.33
CA ILE A 101 -1.05 -8.70 -7.07
C ILE A 101 -1.76 -7.35 -7.19
N CYS A 102 -2.61 -7.06 -6.20
CA CYS A 102 -3.27 -5.78 -6.02
C CYS A 102 -2.56 -4.95 -4.97
N PRO A 103 -1.88 -3.85 -5.36
CA PRO A 103 -1.13 -3.03 -4.41
C PRO A 103 -1.99 -2.47 -3.27
N VAL A 104 -1.37 -2.45 -2.09
CA VAL A 104 -1.77 -1.81 -0.85
C VAL A 104 -0.57 -0.99 -0.37
N ALA A 105 -0.69 0.34 -0.36
CA ALA A 105 0.42 1.24 -0.04
C ALA A 105 0.98 1.06 1.38
N PRO A 106 2.09 1.74 1.74
CA PRO A 106 2.94 2.54 0.88
C PRO A 106 4.01 1.69 0.17
N LEU A 107 3.86 0.37 0.15
CA LEU A 107 4.81 -0.57 -0.42
C LEU A 107 4.11 -1.51 -1.39
N ALA A 108 4.73 -1.85 -2.51
CA ALA A 108 4.22 -2.85 -3.45
C ALA A 108 5.36 -3.72 -4.01
N PRO A 109 5.17 -5.05 -4.10
CA PRO A 109 6.18 -5.92 -4.71
C PRO A 109 6.34 -5.64 -6.20
N LEU A 110 7.58 -5.73 -6.67
CA LEU A 110 7.96 -5.71 -8.08
C LEU A 110 8.30 -7.14 -8.53
N GLY A 111 8.23 -7.41 -9.83
CA GLY A 111 8.70 -8.69 -10.37
C GLY A 111 10.18 -8.95 -10.02
N GLY A 112 10.59 -10.22 -9.92
CA GLY A 112 12.00 -10.56 -9.70
C GLY A 112 12.49 -10.45 -8.25
N GLY A 113 11.61 -10.25 -7.27
CA GLY A 113 11.97 -10.22 -5.84
C GLY A 113 12.27 -8.85 -5.27
N GLY A 114 12.06 -7.78 -6.05
CA GLY A 114 12.11 -6.39 -5.60
C GLY A 114 10.79 -5.87 -5.05
N TYR A 115 10.81 -4.63 -4.56
CA TYR A 115 9.62 -3.88 -4.20
C TYR A 115 9.84 -2.38 -4.36
N ILE A 116 8.76 -1.63 -4.54
CA ILE A 116 8.75 -0.17 -4.48
C ILE A 116 8.10 0.27 -3.16
N VAL A 117 8.65 1.29 -2.53
CA VAL A 117 8.13 1.82 -1.25
C VAL A 117 8.21 3.34 -1.20
N GLN A 118 7.17 3.96 -0.65
CA GLN A 118 7.17 5.35 -0.22
C GLN A 118 7.47 5.42 1.27
N ARG A 119 8.61 6.02 1.61
CA ARG A 119 9.01 6.36 2.99
C ARG A 119 8.73 7.84 3.24
N PRO A 120 8.83 8.34 4.49
CA PRO A 120 8.65 9.76 4.77
C PRO A 120 9.57 10.71 3.99
N TYR A 121 10.73 10.24 3.53
CA TYR A 121 11.76 11.06 2.89
C TYR A 121 11.88 10.86 1.38
N GLY A 122 11.07 10.00 0.77
CA GLY A 122 11.19 9.73 -0.66
C GLY A 122 10.55 8.42 -1.09
N VAL A 123 10.70 8.13 -2.37
CA VAL A 123 10.26 6.88 -2.98
C VAL A 123 11.48 6.07 -3.41
N TYR A 124 11.48 4.78 -3.09
CA TYR A 124 12.61 3.89 -3.29
C TYR A 124 12.18 2.61 -4.01
N ILE A 125 13.05 2.10 -4.87
CA ILE A 125 12.99 0.74 -5.39
C ILE A 125 14.07 -0.07 -4.69
N CYS A 126 13.67 -1.16 -4.05
CA CYS A 126 14.53 -2.00 -3.23
C CYS A 126 14.64 -3.41 -3.82
N GLU A 127 15.86 -3.83 -4.13
CA GLU A 127 16.21 -5.11 -4.76
C GLU A 127 17.55 -5.61 -4.23
N GLY A 128 17.69 -6.93 -4.00
CA GLY A 128 18.97 -7.53 -3.60
C GLY A 128 19.57 -6.99 -2.30
N GLY A 129 18.74 -6.44 -1.40
CA GLY A 129 19.19 -5.83 -0.14
C GLY A 129 19.66 -4.38 -0.25
N ALA A 130 19.54 -3.74 -1.42
CA ALA A 130 19.82 -2.33 -1.62
C ALA A 130 18.56 -1.57 -2.05
N CYS A 131 18.43 -0.32 -1.61
CA CYS A 131 17.35 0.57 -2.01
C CYS A 131 17.92 1.76 -2.78
N ARG A 132 17.36 2.01 -3.97
CA ARG A 132 17.68 3.17 -4.80
C ARG A 132 16.52 4.14 -4.78
N GLU A 133 16.83 5.41 -4.55
CA GLU A 133 15.85 6.50 -4.60
C GLU A 133 15.41 6.76 -6.05
N VAL A 134 14.11 6.89 -6.25
CA VAL A 134 13.48 7.23 -7.54
C VAL A 134 12.70 8.55 -7.49
N ALA A 135 12.42 9.05 -6.29
CA ALA A 135 11.94 10.41 -6.06
C ALA A 135 12.40 10.92 -4.68
N PRO A 136 12.91 12.15 -4.57
CA PRO A 136 13.40 12.72 -3.31
C PRO A 136 12.29 13.20 -2.36
N GLU A 137 11.03 13.12 -2.79
CA GLU A 137 9.87 13.50 -2.00
C GLU A 137 8.80 12.39 -2.10
N PRO A 138 8.02 12.18 -1.02
CA PRO A 138 6.88 11.28 -1.08
C PRO A 138 5.82 11.85 -2.02
N ILE A 139 5.14 10.96 -2.74
CA ILE A 139 4.05 11.33 -3.62
C ILE A 139 2.81 11.64 -2.78
N ALA A 140 2.33 12.86 -2.93
CA ALA A 140 1.10 13.33 -2.30
C ALA A 140 -0.11 13.05 -3.22
N LEU A 141 -1.06 12.26 -2.70
CA LEU A 141 -2.36 12.04 -3.31
C LEU A 141 -3.46 12.64 -2.43
N TYR A 142 -4.51 13.10 -3.10
CA TYR A 142 -5.66 13.75 -2.47
C TYR A 142 -6.95 13.06 -2.86
N GLU A 143 -7.89 13.03 -1.92
CA GLU A 143 -9.21 12.43 -2.14
C GLU A 143 -9.95 13.26 -3.17
N HIS A 144 -10.52 12.58 -4.17
CA HIS A 144 -11.35 13.19 -5.20
C HIS A 144 -12.65 12.38 -5.30
N PRO A 145 -13.82 12.97 -5.58
CA PRO A 145 -15.09 12.21 -5.61
C PRO A 145 -15.09 10.96 -6.52
N THR A 146 -14.25 10.97 -7.56
CA THR A 146 -14.11 9.86 -8.51
C THR A 146 -12.86 8.98 -8.27
N GLY A 147 -12.09 9.23 -7.21
CA GLY A 147 -10.91 8.43 -6.84
C GLY A 147 -9.84 9.23 -6.12
N CYS A 148 -8.66 9.39 -6.73
CA CYS A 148 -7.56 10.18 -6.18
C CYS A 148 -6.95 11.08 -7.25
N MET A 149 -6.26 12.13 -6.80
CA MET A 149 -5.64 13.10 -7.70
C MET A 149 -4.27 13.58 -7.22
N PHE A 150 -3.45 14.00 -8.16
CA PHE A 150 -2.37 14.97 -7.94
C PHE A 150 -2.95 16.39 -7.94
N TYR A 151 -2.34 17.31 -7.18
CA TYR A 151 -2.66 18.74 -7.29
C TYR A 151 -1.69 19.52 -8.18
N ASN A 152 -0.45 19.05 -8.34
CA ASN A 152 0.53 19.71 -9.17
C ASN A 152 1.41 18.68 -9.89
N PRO A 153 1.18 18.41 -11.20
CA PRO A 153 0.08 18.93 -12.01
C PRO A 153 -1.28 18.40 -11.52
N PRO A 154 -2.39 19.15 -11.66
CA PRO A 154 -3.71 18.66 -11.31
C PRO A 154 -4.13 17.55 -12.26
N LEU A 155 -4.26 16.32 -11.75
CA LEU A 155 -4.65 15.16 -12.53
C LEU A 155 -5.42 14.17 -11.65
N VAL A 156 -6.70 13.98 -11.97
CA VAL A 156 -7.51 12.90 -11.40
C VAL A 156 -7.07 11.59 -12.06
N LEU A 157 -6.62 10.61 -11.29
CA LEU A 157 -5.98 9.42 -11.83
C LEU A 157 -6.98 8.42 -12.41
N THR A 158 -8.15 8.28 -11.82
CA THR A 158 -9.17 7.30 -12.25
C THR A 158 -9.48 7.44 -13.74
N ASP A 159 -9.48 6.30 -14.45
CA ASP A 159 -9.74 6.18 -15.89
C ASP A 159 -8.75 6.89 -16.82
N GLN A 160 -7.69 7.50 -16.28
CA GLN A 160 -6.62 8.06 -17.12
C GLN A 160 -5.80 6.95 -17.77
N PRO A 161 -5.36 7.14 -19.03
CA PRO A 161 -4.36 6.28 -19.64
C PRO A 161 -3.10 6.26 -18.77
N VAL A 162 -2.50 5.08 -18.57
CA VAL A 162 -1.26 4.95 -17.78
C VAL A 162 -0.15 5.89 -18.30
N ALA A 163 -0.08 6.11 -19.61
CA ALA A 163 0.87 7.05 -20.21
C ALA A 163 0.69 8.50 -19.73
N ALA A 164 -0.55 8.96 -19.51
CA ALA A 164 -0.83 10.30 -18.99
C ALA A 164 -0.34 10.43 -17.53
N VAL A 165 -0.57 9.40 -16.72
CA VAL A 165 -0.09 9.33 -15.33
C VAL A 165 1.44 9.33 -15.27
N VAL A 166 2.09 8.56 -16.13
CA VAL A 166 3.55 8.54 -16.28
C VAL A 166 4.10 9.92 -16.64
N ASN A 167 3.45 10.63 -17.56
CA ASN A 167 3.85 11.99 -17.93
C ASN A 167 3.73 12.97 -16.76
N ALA A 168 2.67 12.86 -15.95
CA ALA A 168 2.52 13.67 -14.74
C ALA A 168 3.65 13.38 -13.71
N LEU A 169 4.01 12.11 -13.52
CA LEU A 169 5.14 11.73 -12.65
C LEU A 169 6.49 12.25 -13.16
N ARG A 170 6.69 12.31 -14.48
CA ARG A 170 7.90 12.95 -15.06
C ARG A 170 7.97 14.44 -14.73
N GLN A 171 6.84 15.14 -14.72
CA GLN A 171 6.79 16.55 -14.30
C GLN A 171 7.14 16.72 -12.81
N LEU A 172 6.84 15.70 -11.99
CA LEU A 172 7.28 15.59 -10.59
C LEU A 172 8.75 15.14 -10.43
N LYS A 173 9.51 15.04 -11.52
CA LYS A 173 10.92 14.60 -11.53
C LYS A 173 11.16 13.21 -10.94
N VAL A 174 10.17 12.32 -11.04
CA VAL A 174 10.29 10.91 -10.68
C VAL A 174 11.16 10.22 -11.74
N ALA A 175 12.27 9.61 -11.32
CA ALA A 175 13.23 8.97 -12.22
C ALA A 175 12.66 7.71 -12.89
N GLU A 176 11.81 6.97 -12.18
CA GLU A 176 11.12 5.76 -12.69
C GLU A 176 9.60 5.88 -12.60
N PRO A 177 9.00 6.64 -13.53
CA PRO A 177 7.59 6.97 -13.46
C PRO A 177 6.70 5.76 -13.79
N GLU A 178 7.13 4.81 -14.63
CA GLU A 178 6.33 3.64 -15.00
C GLU A 178 6.10 2.66 -13.82
N PRO A 179 7.12 2.21 -13.07
CA PRO A 179 6.92 1.42 -11.86
C PRO A 179 6.08 2.14 -10.81
N VAL A 180 6.31 3.44 -10.62
CA VAL A 180 5.53 4.26 -9.68
C VAL A 180 4.06 4.30 -10.09
N ALA A 181 3.76 4.57 -11.36
CA ALA A 181 2.39 4.64 -11.86
C ALA A 181 1.64 3.31 -11.74
N ARG A 182 2.32 2.19 -12.03
CA ARG A 182 1.69 0.87 -12.12
C ARG A 182 1.63 0.12 -10.80
N ALA A 183 2.63 0.30 -9.94
CA ALA A 183 2.77 -0.45 -8.70
C ALA A 183 2.36 0.38 -7.47
N LEU A 184 2.92 1.58 -7.35
CA LEU A 184 2.82 2.36 -6.10
C LEU A 184 1.52 3.19 -6.04
N LEU A 185 1.20 3.95 -7.08
CA LEU A 185 0.05 4.85 -7.09
C LEU A 185 -1.31 4.15 -6.85
N PRO A 186 -1.61 2.97 -7.42
CA PRO A 186 -2.87 2.28 -7.13
C PRO A 186 -3.00 1.94 -5.64
N GLY A 187 -1.90 1.52 -5.02
CA GLY A 187 -1.84 1.23 -3.59
C GLY A 187 -2.03 2.49 -2.76
N LEU A 188 -1.33 3.58 -3.08
CA LEU A 188 -1.44 4.86 -2.36
C LEU A 188 -2.86 5.43 -2.46
N CYS A 189 -3.46 5.32 -3.63
CA CYS A 189 -4.84 5.74 -3.86
C CYS A 189 -5.81 4.92 -2.98
N ARG A 190 -5.64 3.60 -2.91
CA ARG A 190 -6.46 2.74 -2.05
C ARG A 190 -6.27 3.04 -0.56
N ASP A 191 -5.03 3.17 -0.08
CA ASP A 191 -4.72 3.45 1.33
C ASP A 191 -5.25 4.83 1.76
N LEU A 192 -5.25 5.81 0.84
CA LEU A 192 -5.83 7.14 1.05
C LEU A 192 -7.31 7.07 1.43
N TRP A 193 -8.11 6.27 0.71
CA TRP A 193 -9.53 6.08 1.02
C TRP A 193 -9.74 5.39 2.37
N GLY A 194 -8.76 4.59 2.79
CA GLY A 194 -8.79 3.85 4.04
C GLY A 194 -9.70 2.64 3.99
N VAL A 195 -10.07 2.15 5.17
CA VAL A 195 -10.94 1.00 5.33
C VAL A 195 -12.02 1.28 6.36
N TYR A 196 -13.20 0.70 6.17
CA TYR A 196 -14.27 0.76 7.14
C TYR A 196 -14.20 -0.44 8.09
N VAL A 197 -14.22 -0.16 9.40
CA VAL A 197 -14.37 -1.16 10.45
C VAL A 197 -15.78 -0.98 11.04
N PRO A 198 -16.66 -1.99 10.92
CA PRO A 198 -18.03 -1.92 11.42
C PRO A 198 -18.12 -1.95 12.96
#